data_AF-A0A8X6SW66-F1
#
_entry.id   AF-A0A8X6SW66-F1
#
_cell.length_a   1.000
_cell.length_b   1.000
_cell.length_c   1.000
_cell.angle_alpha   90.00
_cell.angle_beta   90.00
_cell.angle_gamma   90.00
#
_symmetry.space_group_name_H-M   'P 1'
#
loop_
_entity.id
_entity.type
_entity.pdbx_description
1 polymer ?
#
loop_
_entity_poly.entity_id
_entity_poly.type
_entity_poly.pdbx_seq_one_letter_code
_entity_poly.pdbx_strand_id
1 'polypeptide(L)'
;MRPVFRDLANPELLKKCLHGGTQNPNESVNNVIWSRVPKKTFVQLEVLSLGTYDAVSSFNMGNVSKLEILRKCVLSLVITRYRRWSASTNRGCYEQNTIVYKKQRKLGRKKDLKGRKKMMSY
;
A
#
# COMPACT_ATOMS: atom_id res chain seq x y z
N MET A 1 -49.91 -21.36 22.27
CA MET A 1 -48.60 -21.23 21.58
C MET A 1 -48.86 -21.11 20.10
N ARG A 2 -48.32 -20.11 19.39
CA ARG A 2 -48.57 -19.97 17.93
C ARG A 2 -47.95 -21.15 17.18
N PRO A 3 -48.56 -21.65 16.07
CA PRO A 3 -48.04 -22.78 15.29
C PRO A 3 -46.56 -22.63 14.94
N VAL A 4 -46.17 -21.41 14.54
CA VAL A 4 -44.79 -21.03 14.20
C VAL A 4 -43.78 -21.38 15.31
N PHE A 5 -44.12 -21.19 16.59
CA PHE A 5 -43.19 -21.53 17.68
C PHE A 5 -43.05 -23.04 17.89
N ARG A 6 -44.10 -23.82 17.56
CA ARG A 6 -44.04 -25.29 17.61
C ARG A 6 -43.18 -25.83 16.46
N ASP A 7 -43.29 -25.23 15.29
CA ASP A 7 -42.48 -25.60 14.11
C ASP A 7 -41.00 -25.25 14.30
N LEU A 8 -40.71 -24.07 14.87
CA LEU A 8 -39.34 -23.63 15.18
C LEU A 8 -38.69 -24.42 16.33
N ALA A 9 -39.49 -25.04 17.20
CA ALA A 9 -39.02 -25.89 18.29
C ALA A 9 -38.80 -27.37 17.87
N ASN A 10 -38.95 -27.68 16.58
CA ASN A 10 -38.77 -29.04 16.07
C ASN A 10 -37.31 -29.51 16.27
N PRO A 11 -37.07 -30.63 17.00
CA PRO A 11 -35.72 -31.14 17.25
C PRO A 11 -34.90 -31.42 15.98
N GLU A 12 -35.55 -31.88 14.91
CA GLU A 12 -34.88 -32.14 13.62
C GLU A 12 -34.44 -30.85 12.93
N LEU A 13 -35.15 -29.74 13.14
CA LEU A 13 -34.75 -28.42 12.66
C LEU A 13 -33.57 -27.89 13.50
N LEU A 14 -33.66 -28.00 14.83
CA LEU A 14 -32.62 -27.54 15.75
C LEU A 14 -31.30 -28.31 15.58
N LYS A 15 -31.36 -29.61 15.27
CA LYS A 15 -30.18 -30.43 14.98
C LYS A 15 -29.37 -29.92 13.79
N LYS A 16 -30.01 -29.25 12.82
CA LYS A 16 -29.31 -28.61 11.69
C LYS A 16 -28.53 -27.37 12.14
N CYS A 17 -29.03 -26.64 13.14
CA CYS A 17 -28.37 -25.45 13.70
C CYS A 17 -27.12 -25.77 14.53
N LEU A 18 -26.95 -27.02 14.99
CA LEU A 18 -25.78 -27.44 15.79
C LEU A 18 -24.44 -27.32 15.04
N HIS A 19 -24.46 -27.32 13.70
CA HIS A 19 -23.26 -27.22 12.87
C HIS A 19 -22.67 -25.79 12.84
N GLY A 20 -23.32 -24.80 13.46
CA GLY A 20 -22.82 -23.43 13.54
C GLY A 20 -22.72 -22.70 12.20
N GLY A 21 -23.27 -23.27 11.12
CA GLY A 21 -23.36 -22.63 9.82
C GLY A 21 -24.32 -21.45 9.88
N THR A 22 -23.94 -20.33 9.26
CA THR A 22 -24.87 -19.22 9.05
C THR A 22 -26.03 -19.72 8.18
N GLN A 23 -27.28 -19.47 8.58
CA GLN A 23 -28.48 -19.89 7.84
C GLN A 23 -28.49 -19.42 6.37
N ASN A 24 -27.71 -18.38 6.05
CA ASN A 24 -27.57 -17.85 4.71
C ASN A 24 -26.20 -17.15 4.54
N PRO A 25 -25.16 -17.85 4.07
CA PRO A 25 -23.83 -17.27 3.84
C PRO A 25 -23.89 -16.06 2.91
N ASN A 26 -24.78 -16.06 1.91
CA ASN A 26 -24.92 -14.98 0.94
C ASN A 26 -25.43 -13.69 1.61
N GLU A 27 -26.42 -13.80 2.49
CA GLU A 27 -26.94 -12.64 3.24
C GLU A 27 -25.93 -12.13 4.26
N SER A 28 -25.21 -13.03 4.92
CA SER A 28 -24.14 -12.67 5.85
C SER A 28 -23.00 -11.89 5.14
N VAL A 29 -22.53 -12.38 3.98
CA VAL A 29 -21.53 -11.69 3.15
C VAL A 29 -22.05 -10.33 2.69
N ASN A 30 -23.29 -10.26 2.21
CA ASN A 30 -23.88 -9.00 1.75
C ASN A 30 -23.97 -7.97 2.88
N ASN A 31 -24.28 -8.39 4.10
CA ASN A 31 -24.27 -7.51 5.26
C ASN A 31 -22.87 -6.94 5.53
N VAL A 32 -21.83 -7.77 5.44
CA VAL A 32 -20.43 -7.33 5.60
C VAL A 32 -20.02 -6.36 4.48
N ILE A 33 -20.43 -6.61 3.23
CA ILE A 33 -20.19 -5.68 2.10
C ILE A 33 -20.87 -4.34 2.37
N TRP A 34 -22.15 -4.32 2.75
CA TRP A 34 -22.90 -3.08 2.96
C TRP A 34 -22.46 -2.30 4.21
N SER A 35 -21.90 -2.98 5.20
CA SER A 35 -21.26 -2.29 6.35
C SER A 35 -20.02 -1.49 5.96
N ARG A 36 -19.31 -1.91 4.91
CA ARG A 36 -18.11 -1.24 4.39
C ARG A 36 -18.39 -0.25 3.28
N VAL A 37 -19.27 -0.63 2.37
CA VAL A 37 -19.70 0.19 1.24
C VAL A 37 -21.21 0.33 1.32
N PRO A 38 -21.71 1.33 2.07
CA PRO A 38 -23.14 1.54 2.23
C PRO A 38 -23.80 1.85 0.89
N LYS A 39 -24.95 1.23 0.62
CA LYS A 39 -25.72 1.44 -0.63
C LYS A 39 -26.12 2.88 -0.89
N LYS A 40 -26.23 3.68 0.18
CA LYS A 40 -26.65 5.08 0.13
C LYS A 40 -25.52 6.02 -0.30
N THR A 41 -24.28 5.54 -0.30
CA THR A 41 -23.09 6.35 -0.60
C THR A 41 -22.62 6.04 -2.01
N PHE A 42 -22.61 7.05 -2.87
CA PHE A 42 -22.00 6.92 -4.19
C PHE A 42 -20.48 6.98 -4.07
N VAL A 43 -19.78 6.00 -4.64
CA VAL A 43 -18.32 5.91 -4.66
C VAL A 43 -17.84 5.53 -6.06
N GLN A 44 -16.59 5.89 -6.38
CA GLN A 44 -15.96 5.46 -7.63
C GLN A 44 -15.81 3.93 -7.66
N LEU A 45 -15.78 3.36 -8.87
CA LEU A 45 -15.64 1.91 -9.08
C LEU A 45 -14.46 1.31 -8.32
N GLU A 46 -13.32 2.00 -8.28
CA GLU A 46 -12.12 1.53 -7.57
C GLU A 46 -12.36 1.35 -6.07
N VAL A 47 -13.06 2.30 -5.44
CA VAL A 47 -13.39 2.25 -4.01
C VAL A 47 -14.41 1.15 -3.73
N LEU A 48 -15.40 0.99 -4.62
CA LEU A 48 -16.39 -0.09 -4.54
C LEU A 48 -15.72 -1.46 -4.63
N SER A 49 -14.82 -1.65 -5.60
CA SER A 49 -14.05 -2.88 -5.77
C SER A 49 -13.20 -3.17 -4.53
N LEU A 50 -12.46 -2.18 -4.05
CA LEU A 50 -11.61 -2.33 -2.86
C LEU A 50 -12.42 -2.71 -1.61
N GLY A 51 -13.52 -2.00 -1.35
CA GLY A 51 -14.39 -2.29 -0.21
C GLY A 51 -15.05 -3.66 -0.29
N THR A 52 -15.40 -4.12 -1.51
CA THR A 52 -15.93 -5.47 -1.75
C THR A 52 -14.87 -6.54 -1.50
N TYR A 53 -13.64 -6.35 -1.99
CA TYR A 53 -12.55 -7.28 -1.73
C TYR A 53 -12.19 -7.38 -0.24
N ASP A 54 -12.11 -6.24 0.49
CA ASP A 54 -11.88 -6.26 1.94
C ASP A 54 -13.01 -6.95 2.70
N ALA A 55 -14.27 -6.73 2.29
CA ALA A 55 -15.44 -7.40 2.86
C ALA A 55 -15.35 -8.92 2.72
N VAL A 56 -15.14 -9.41 1.51
CA VAL A 56 -15.06 -10.86 1.21
C VAL A 56 -13.86 -11.49 1.89
N SER A 57 -12.70 -10.83 1.85
CA SER A 57 -11.48 -11.34 2.48
C SER A 57 -11.62 -11.43 4.01
N SER A 58 -12.26 -10.43 4.62
CA SER A 58 -12.55 -10.45 6.05
C SER A 58 -13.62 -11.47 6.44
N PHE A 59 -14.58 -11.74 5.57
CA PHE A 59 -15.59 -12.77 5.82
C PHE A 59 -14.96 -14.16 5.84
N ASN A 60 -14.07 -14.45 4.88
CA ASN A 60 -13.45 -15.77 4.74
C ASN A 60 -12.26 -16.01 5.69
N MET A 61 -11.43 -14.99 5.93
CA MET A 61 -10.15 -15.13 6.66
C MET A 61 -10.06 -14.21 7.89
N GLY A 62 -11.10 -13.44 8.21
CA GLY A 62 -11.07 -12.49 9.32
C GLY A 62 -9.97 -11.43 9.14
N ASN A 63 -9.42 -10.97 10.26
CA ASN A 63 -8.39 -9.92 10.29
C ASN A 63 -7.01 -10.39 9.80
N VAL A 64 -6.79 -11.70 9.60
CA VAL A 64 -5.54 -12.23 9.05
C VAL A 64 -5.30 -11.68 7.65
N SER A 65 -6.36 -11.58 6.85
CA SER A 65 -6.32 -10.99 5.52
C SER A 65 -5.79 -9.55 5.51
N LYS A 66 -6.28 -8.72 6.46
CA LYS A 66 -5.87 -7.32 6.59
C LYS A 66 -4.40 -7.20 6.97
N LEU A 67 -3.93 -8.06 7.88
CA LEU A 67 -2.51 -8.10 8.24
C LEU A 67 -1.64 -8.44 7.04
N GLU A 68 -2.06 -9.39 6.20
CA GLU A 68 -1.30 -9.77 5.00
C GLU A 68 -1.26 -8.64 3.97
N ILE A 69 -2.39 -7.97 3.73
CA ILE A 69 -2.47 -6.79 2.85
C ILE A 69 -1.56 -5.68 3.38
N LEU A 70 -1.65 -5.37 4.67
CA LEU A 70 -0.80 -4.34 5.30
C LEU A 70 0.67 -4.70 5.18
N ARG A 71 1.07 -5.95 5.41
CA ARG A 71 2.46 -6.39 5.21
C ARG A 71 2.91 -6.14 3.78
N LYS A 72 2.15 -6.58 2.78
CA LYS A 72 2.51 -6.41 1.35
C LYS A 72 2.58 -4.93 0.95
N CYS A 73 1.58 -4.14 1.31
CA CYS A 73 1.51 -2.72 0.97
C CYS A 73 2.58 -1.89 1.69
N VAL A 74 2.76 -2.08 2.99
CA VAL A 74 3.74 -1.29 3.78
C VAL A 74 5.18 -1.65 3.38
N LEU A 75 5.51 -2.94 3.24
CA LEU A 75 6.86 -3.34 2.80
C LEU A 75 7.18 -2.82 1.40
N SER A 76 6.25 -2.92 0.44
CA SER A 76 6.48 -2.41 -0.92
C SER A 76 6.69 -0.90 -0.97
N LEU A 77 5.90 -0.13 -0.20
CA LEU A 77 6.08 1.33 -0.10
C LEU A 77 7.43 1.71 0.54
N VAL A 78 7.81 1.06 1.65
CA VAL A 78 9.08 1.34 2.32
C VAL A 78 10.27 1.04 1.42
N ILE A 79 10.27 -0.11 0.74
CA ILE A 79 11.34 -0.50 -0.19
C ILE A 79 11.43 0.47 -1.35
N THR A 80 10.30 0.81 -1.98
CA THR A 80 10.27 1.72 -3.13
C THR A 80 10.75 3.11 -2.75
N ARG A 81 10.32 3.62 -1.59
CA ARG A 81 10.72 4.94 -1.07
C ARG A 81 12.20 4.97 -0.68
N TYR A 82 12.71 3.92 -0.04
CA TYR A 82 14.13 3.78 0.27
C TYR A 82 15.00 3.73 -0.98
N ARG A 83 14.63 2.91 -1.98
CA ARG A 83 15.34 2.83 -3.27
C ARG A 83 15.39 4.20 -3.97
N ARG A 84 14.27 4.92 -3.99
CA ARG A 84 14.21 6.26 -4.59
C ARG A 84 15.06 7.28 -3.84
N TRP A 85 15.05 7.26 -2.51
CA TRP A 85 15.91 8.12 -1.69
C TRP A 85 17.40 7.82 -1.95
N SER A 86 17.81 6.56 -1.88
CA SER A 86 19.19 6.12 -2.15
C SER A 86 19.67 6.53 -3.55
N ALA A 87 18.83 6.36 -4.58
CA ALA A 87 19.13 6.79 -5.94
C ALA A 87 19.23 8.33 -6.09
N SER A 88 18.50 9.08 -5.28
CA SER A 88 18.60 10.55 -5.23
C SER A 88 19.92 10.98 -4.58
N THR A 89 20.31 10.35 -3.47
CA THR A 89 21.55 10.65 -2.76
C THR A 89 22.78 10.34 -3.60
N ASN A 90 22.81 9.20 -4.28
CA ASN A 90 23.90 8.84 -5.18
C ASN A 90 24.05 9.85 -6.32
N ARG A 91 22.94 10.26 -6.96
CA ARG A 91 22.97 11.29 -8.00
C ARG A 91 23.51 12.63 -7.51
N GLY A 92 23.08 13.08 -6.33
CA GLY A 92 23.60 14.30 -5.71
C GLY A 92 25.12 14.25 -5.49
N CYS A 93 25.63 13.11 -5.00
CA CYS A 93 27.07 12.92 -4.81
C CYS A 93 27.86 13.00 -6.13
N TYR A 94 27.37 12.36 -7.22
CA TYR A 94 27.99 12.44 -8.55
C TYR A 94 27.97 13.87 -9.11
N GLU A 95 26.86 14.58 -8.98
CA GLU A 95 26.73 15.97 -9.42
C GLU A 95 27.70 16.89 -8.66
N GLN A 96 27.81 16.74 -7.34
CA GLN A 96 28.78 17.51 -6.55
C GLN A 96 30.22 17.18 -6.93
N ASN A 97 30.56 15.90 -7.10
CA ASN A 97 31.90 15.50 -7.53
C ASN A 97 32.24 16.09 -8.90
N THR A 98 31.33 16.05 -9.88
CA THR A 98 31.57 16.66 -11.20
C THR A 98 31.74 18.18 -11.15
N ILE A 99 31.01 18.88 -10.29
CA ILE A 99 31.19 20.33 -10.05
C ILE A 99 32.59 20.60 -9.47
N VAL A 100 33.02 19.81 -8.47
CA VAL A 100 34.34 19.93 -7.85
C VAL A 100 35.45 19.71 -8.88
N TYR A 101 35.38 18.64 -9.69
CA TYR A 101 36.36 18.37 -10.74
C TYR A 101 36.44 19.50 -11.78
N LYS A 102 35.28 20.03 -12.23
CA LYS A 102 35.23 21.18 -13.16
C LYS A 102 35.87 22.44 -12.54
N LYS A 103 35.65 22.68 -11.23
CA LYS A 103 36.25 23.82 -10.50
C LYS A 103 37.76 23.70 -10.40
N GLN A 104 38.28 22.51 -10.07
CA GLN A 104 39.73 22.24 -10.00
C GLN A 104 40.41 22.47 -11.36
N ARG A 105 39.82 21.99 -12.47
CA ARG A 105 40.36 22.22 -13.82
C ARG A 105 40.43 23.70 -14.21
N LYS A 106 39.40 24.50 -13.87
CA LYS A 106 39.40 25.95 -14.11
C LYS A 106 40.50 26.66 -13.31
N LEU A 107 40.72 26.24 -12.06
CA LEU A 107 41.80 26.79 -11.21
C LEU A 107 43.18 26.44 -11.77
N GLY A 108 43.40 25.20 -12.23
CA GLY A 108 44.64 24.78 -12.89
C GLY A 108 44.96 25.65 -14.11
N ARG A 109 44.02 25.77 -15.05
CA ARG A 109 44.18 26.66 -16.23
C ARG A 109 44.51 28.11 -15.87
N LYS A 110 43.88 28.66 -14.83
CA LYS A 110 44.17 30.03 -14.35
C LYS A 110 45.59 30.15 -13.80
N LYS A 111 46.10 29.14 -13.07
CA LYS A 111 47.47 29.10 -12.56
C LYS A 111 48.48 29.02 -13.72
N ASP A 112 48.23 28.15 -14.70
CA ASP A 112 49.09 27.98 -15.87
C ASP A 112 49.20 29.28 -16.70
N LEU A 113 48.06 29.94 -16.95
CA LEU A 113 48.02 31.23 -17.67
C LEU A 113 48.78 32.34 -16.91
N LYS A 114 48.68 32.36 -15.57
CA LYS A 114 49.40 33.35 -14.73
C LYS A 114 50.91 33.08 -14.72
N GLY A 115 51.33 31.82 -14.69
CA GLY A 115 52.73 31.41 -14.82
C GLY A 115 53.33 31.83 -16.17
N ARG A 116 52.63 31.58 -17.28
CA ARG A 116 53.06 32.00 -18.62
C ARG A 116 53.19 33.51 -18.76
N LYS A 117 52.23 34.30 -18.26
CA LYS A 117 52.32 35.77 -18.27
C LYS A 117 53.51 36.30 -17.47
N LYS A 118 53.85 35.64 -16.35
CA LYS A 118 54.99 36.02 -15.51
C LYS A 118 56.33 35.73 -16.21
N MET A 119 56.41 34.67 -17.02
CA MET A 119 57.59 34.33 -17.81
C MET A 119 57.86 35.29 -18.97
N MET A 120 56.83 35.89 -19.57
CA MET A 120 56.99 36.86 -20.67
C MET A 120 57.19 38.31 -20.21
N SER A 121 57.34 38.55 -18.91
CA SER A 121 57.50 39.88 -18.31
C SER A 121 58.94 40.17 -17.86
N TYR A 122 59.89 39.28 -18.17
CA TYR A 122 61.33 39.43 -17.94
C TYR A 122 62.06 39.61 -19.26
#